data_AF-A0A520A2Y8-F1
#
_entry.id   AF-A0A520A2Y8-F1
#
_cell.length_a   1.000
_cell.length_b   1.000
_cell.length_c   1.000
_cell.angle_alpha   90.00
_cell.angle_beta   90.00
_cell.angle_gamma   90.00
#
_symmetry.space_group_name_H-M   'P 1'
#
loop_
_entity.id
_entity.type
_entity.pdbx_description
1 polymer ?
#
loop_
_entity_poly.entity_id
_entity_poly.type
_entity_poly.pdbx_seq_one_letter_code
_entity_poly.pdbx_strand_id
1 'polypeptide(L)'
;KVEFTFYDPATATKELVDEVFKTVNERSKVIRILALAKSAIRHNMSKELSRITIPVSLIWGKQDKVTPPEVADEFHQLLPNSELNWVDQCGHAPMMERPEIFNGYLEKFLNRILLK
;
A
#
# COMPACT_ATOMS: atom_id res chain seq x y z
N LYS A 1 5.98 -9.01 12.94
CA LYS A 1 5.96 -7.92 13.94
C LYS A 1 5.55 -6.64 13.22
N VAL A 2 4.83 -5.73 13.87
CA VAL A 2 4.25 -4.51 13.24
C VAL A 2 5.32 -3.59 12.66
N GLU A 3 6.51 -3.56 13.27
CA GLU A 3 7.70 -2.85 12.78
C GLU A 3 8.11 -3.18 11.34
N PHE A 4 7.75 -4.35 10.79
CA PHE A 4 8.06 -4.72 9.40
C PHE A 4 7.25 -3.94 8.36
N THR A 5 6.16 -3.30 8.79
CA THR A 5 5.31 -2.46 7.94
C THR A 5 6.00 -1.13 7.61
N PHE A 6 6.93 -0.65 8.44
CA PHE A 6 7.50 0.69 8.33
C PHE A 6 8.98 0.66 7.96
N TYR A 7 9.46 1.72 7.32
CA TYR A 7 10.87 1.97 7.03
C TYR A 7 11.66 2.23 8.31
N ASP A 8 11.17 3.15 9.15
CA ASP A 8 11.72 3.39 10.49
C ASP A 8 10.84 2.69 11.54
N PRO A 9 11.37 1.68 12.26
CA PRO A 9 10.67 1.01 13.36
C PRO A 9 10.15 1.96 14.43
N ALA A 10 10.76 3.14 14.62
CA ALA A 10 10.29 4.16 15.56
C ALA A 10 8.94 4.77 15.18
N THR A 11 8.52 4.65 13.91
CA THR A 11 7.19 5.06 13.41
C THR A 11 6.08 4.19 14.01
N ALA A 12 6.40 2.96 14.43
CA ALA A 12 5.48 2.12 15.18
C ALA A 12 5.45 2.60 16.64
N THR A 13 4.72 3.69 16.89
CA THR A 13 4.55 4.22 18.25
C THR A 13 3.90 3.17 19.15
N LYS A 14 4.09 3.31 20.46
CA LYS A 14 3.52 2.37 21.44
C LYS A 14 1.99 2.30 21.32
N GLU A 15 1.32 3.42 21.09
CA GLU A 15 -0.13 3.46 20.89
C GLU A 15 -0.56 2.68 19.65
N LEU A 16 0.16 2.84 18.54
CA LEU A 16 -0.13 2.13 17.29
C LEU A 16 0.13 0.63 17.42
N VAL A 17 1.21 0.26 18.11
CA VAL A 17 1.54 -1.15 18.44
C VAL A 17 0.47 -1.74 19.35
N ASP A 18 0.03 -1.01 20.37
CA ASP A 18 -1.01 -1.45 21.32
C ASP A 18 -2.37 -1.60 20.62
N GLU A 19 -2.71 -0.72 19.68
CA GLU A 19 -3.93 -0.82 18.87
C GLU A 19 -3.90 -2.05 17.94
N VAL A 20 -2.78 -2.28 17.25
CA VAL A 20 -2.61 -3.48 16.42
C VAL A 20 -2.63 -4.74 17.30
N PHE A 21 -1.99 -4.70 18.48
CA PHE A 21 -1.98 -5.80 19.44
C PHE A 21 -3.39 -6.14 19.95
N LYS A 22 -4.21 -5.12 20.25
CA LYS A 22 -5.61 -5.30 20.63
C LYS A 22 -6.41 -5.94 19.49
N THR A 23 -6.20 -5.49 18.26
CA THR A 23 -6.85 -6.02 17.07
C THR A 23 -6.48 -7.48 16.79
N VAL A 24 -5.21 -7.88 16.95
CA VAL A 24 -4.76 -9.27 16.73
C VAL A 24 -5.01 -10.20 17.93
N ASN A 25 -5.45 -9.69 19.08
CA ASN A 25 -5.93 -10.53 20.20
C ASN A 25 -7.43 -10.84 20.11
N GLU A 26 -8.16 -10.20 19.21
CA GLU A 26 -9.54 -10.55 18.90
C GLU A 26 -9.58 -11.65 17.82
N ARG A 27 -9.95 -12.87 18.23
CA ARG A 27 -9.95 -14.07 17.35
C ARG A 27 -10.67 -13.87 16.02
N SER A 28 -11.82 -13.20 16.02
CA SER A 28 -12.61 -12.94 14.81
C SER A 28 -11.90 -12.01 13.83
N LYS A 29 -11.19 -10.98 14.34
CA LYS A 29 -10.42 -10.04 13.52
C LYS A 29 -9.18 -10.72 12.93
N VAL A 30 -8.48 -11.55 13.71
CA VAL A 30 -7.34 -12.34 13.19
C VAL A 30 -7.76 -13.28 12.07
N ILE A 31 -8.85 -14.02 12.23
CA ILE A 31 -9.36 -14.92 11.19
C ILE A 31 -9.64 -14.15 9.90
N ARG A 32 -10.21 -12.94 9.99
CA ARG A 32 -10.46 -12.08 8.82
C ARG A 32 -9.17 -11.58 8.18
N ILE A 33 -8.20 -11.11 8.97
CA ILE A 33 -6.89 -10.67 8.47
C ILE A 33 -6.19 -11.83 7.73
N LEU A 34 -6.19 -13.03 8.31
CA LEU A 34 -5.62 -14.23 7.69
C LEU A 34 -6.36 -14.63 6.41
N ALA A 35 -7.69 -14.49 6.38
CA ALA A 35 -8.48 -14.76 5.19
C ALA A 35 -8.17 -13.77 4.06
N LEU A 36 -8.04 -12.47 4.37
CA LEU A 36 -7.66 -11.43 3.41
C LEU A 36 -6.24 -11.67 2.85
N ALA A 37 -5.27 -11.97 3.72
CA ALA A 37 -3.91 -12.30 3.29
C ALA A 37 -3.88 -13.56 2.40
N LYS A 38 -4.61 -14.62 2.77
CA LYS A 38 -4.73 -15.83 1.92
C LYS A 38 -5.43 -15.56 0.60
N SER A 39 -6.43 -14.69 0.58
CA SER A 39 -7.13 -14.29 -0.64
C SER A 39 -6.19 -13.55 -1.59
N ALA A 40 -5.41 -12.59 -1.08
CA ALA A 40 -4.41 -11.86 -1.85
C ALA A 40 -3.35 -12.79 -2.46
N ILE A 41 -2.94 -13.85 -1.74
CA ILE A 41 -1.99 -14.85 -2.26
C ILE A 41 -2.64 -15.77 -3.32
N ARG A 42 -3.93 -16.12 -3.16
CA ARG A 42 -4.62 -17.08 -4.04
C ARG A 42 -5.18 -16.46 -5.31
N HIS A 43 -5.43 -15.16 -5.32
CA HIS A 43 -6.02 -14.44 -6.44
C HIS A 43 -4.97 -13.55 -7.07
N ASN A 44 -4.17 -14.16 -7.96
CA ASN A 44 -3.34 -13.41 -8.88
C ASN A 44 -4.26 -12.57 -9.78
N MET A 45 -4.18 -11.25 -9.66
CA MET A 45 -5.01 -10.28 -10.41
C MET A 45 -4.35 -9.81 -11.71
N SER A 46 -3.19 -10.34 -12.11
CA SER A 46 -2.42 -9.83 -13.24
C SER A 46 -3.21 -9.84 -14.55
N LYS A 47 -4.18 -10.76 -14.72
CA LYS A 47 -5.05 -10.80 -15.92
C LYS A 47 -6.12 -9.71 -15.91
N GLU A 48 -6.57 -9.31 -14.72
CA GLU A 48 -7.61 -8.34 -14.47
C GLU A 48 -7.08 -6.91 -14.54
N LEU A 49 -5.82 -6.68 -14.16
CA LEU A 49 -5.18 -5.36 -14.20
C LEU A 49 -5.25 -4.72 -15.60
N SER A 50 -4.98 -5.50 -16.65
CA SER A 50 -5.08 -5.03 -18.04
C SER A 50 -6.48 -4.55 -18.47
N ARG A 51 -7.53 -4.93 -17.73
CA ARG A 51 -8.91 -4.51 -17.99
C ARG A 51 -9.26 -3.18 -17.34
N ILE A 52 -8.42 -2.66 -16.44
CA ILE A 52 -8.63 -1.39 -15.76
C ILE A 52 -8.12 -0.28 -16.68
N THR A 53 -9.06 0.36 -17.40
CA THR A 53 -8.75 1.40 -18.40
C THR A 53 -8.89 2.82 -17.85
N ILE A 54 -9.38 3.00 -16.64
CA ILE A 54 -9.41 4.31 -15.97
C ILE A 54 -7.99 4.75 -15.56
N PRO A 55 -7.73 6.05 -15.39
CA PRO A 55 -6.45 6.52 -14.83
C PRO A 55 -6.20 5.92 -13.44
N VAL A 56 -4.97 5.47 -13.19
CA VAL A 56 -4.55 4.90 -11.90
C VAL A 56 -3.27 5.58 -11.42
N SER A 57 -3.19 5.91 -10.14
CA SER A 57 -1.94 6.34 -9.48
C SER A 57 -1.52 5.30 -8.47
N LEU A 58 -0.41 4.64 -8.74
CA LEU A 58 0.29 3.79 -7.78
C LEU A 58 1.21 4.69 -6.95
N ILE A 59 1.05 4.69 -5.61
CA ILE A 59 1.93 5.41 -4.69
C ILE A 59 2.52 4.37 -3.74
N TRP A 60 3.84 4.17 -3.81
CA TRP A 60 4.48 3.00 -3.21
C TRP A 60 5.77 3.36 -2.48
N GLY A 61 6.02 2.73 -1.34
CA GLY A 61 7.27 2.89 -0.60
C GLY A 61 8.40 2.06 -1.19
N LYS A 62 9.56 2.68 -1.42
CA LYS A 62 10.72 2.00 -2.03
C LYS A 62 11.30 0.88 -1.17
N GLN A 63 10.98 0.83 0.13
CA GLN A 63 11.48 -0.17 1.08
C GLN A 63 10.35 -1.01 1.67
N ASP A 64 9.21 -1.09 0.97
CA ASP A 64 8.11 -1.97 1.34
C ASP A 64 8.56 -3.45 1.35
N LYS A 65 8.49 -4.09 2.51
CA LYS A 65 8.81 -5.51 2.71
C LYS A 65 7.57 -6.41 2.71
N VAL A 66 6.39 -5.81 2.79
CA VAL A 66 5.09 -6.51 2.83
C VAL A 66 4.62 -6.75 1.40
N THR A 67 4.68 -5.71 0.56
CA THR A 67 4.45 -5.79 -0.88
C THR A 67 5.67 -5.21 -1.62
N PRO A 68 6.66 -6.06 -1.96
CA PRO A 68 7.94 -5.62 -2.49
C PRO A 68 7.84 -4.71 -3.74
N PRO A 69 8.80 -3.79 -3.96
CA PRO A 69 8.80 -2.86 -5.09
C PRO A 69 8.54 -3.51 -6.46
N GLU A 70 9.00 -4.74 -6.67
CA GLU A 70 8.81 -5.49 -7.92
C GLU A 70 7.32 -5.69 -8.25
N VAL A 71 6.46 -5.77 -7.24
CA VAL A 71 5.00 -5.85 -7.42
C VAL A 71 4.45 -4.55 -7.98
N ALA A 72 4.96 -3.40 -7.52
CA ALA A 72 4.54 -2.10 -8.03
C ALA A 72 4.94 -1.93 -9.50
N ASP A 73 6.15 -2.38 -9.85
CA ASP A 73 6.63 -2.41 -11.23
C ASP A 73 5.76 -3.32 -12.12
N GLU A 74 5.43 -4.53 -11.65
CA GLU A 74 4.52 -5.44 -12.38
C GLU A 74 3.14 -4.80 -12.58
N PHE A 75 2.59 -4.16 -11.54
CA PHE A 75 1.31 -3.46 -11.63
C PHE A 75 1.36 -2.33 -12.65
N HIS A 76 2.42 -1.54 -12.64
CA HIS A 76 2.60 -0.44 -13.59
C HIS A 76 2.70 -0.94 -15.04
N GLN A 77 3.38 -2.08 -15.26
CA GLN A 77 3.46 -2.71 -16.58
C GLN A 77 2.11 -3.23 -17.07
N LEU A 78 1.28 -3.75 -16.18
CA LEU A 78 0.00 -4.37 -16.54
C LEU A 78 -1.17 -3.38 -16.60
N LEU A 79 -1.08 -2.25 -15.90
CA LEU A 79 -2.12 -1.21 -15.88
C LEU A 79 -1.88 -0.20 -17.03
N PRO A 80 -2.73 -0.16 -18.06
CA PRO A 80 -2.47 0.59 -19.29
C PRO A 80 -2.40 2.12 -19.10
N ASN A 81 -3.08 2.65 -18.08
CA ASN A 81 -3.16 4.08 -17.80
C ASN A 81 -2.70 4.41 -16.38
N SER A 82 -1.63 3.75 -15.93
CA SER A 82 -1.06 3.98 -14.60
C SER A 82 0.10 4.97 -14.61
N GLU A 83 0.27 5.65 -13.50
CA GLU A 83 1.53 6.28 -13.10
C GLU A 83 2.05 5.60 -11.84
N LEU A 84 3.38 5.51 -11.71
CA LEU A 84 4.05 4.91 -10.57
C LEU A 84 4.87 5.99 -9.83
N ASN A 85 4.43 6.31 -8.62
CA ASN A 85 5.02 7.31 -7.75
C ASN A 85 5.74 6.64 -6.59
N TRP A 86 7.06 6.75 -6.58
CA TRP A 86 7.89 6.20 -5.53
C TRP A 86 8.04 7.17 -4.36
N VAL A 87 7.92 6.64 -3.14
CA VAL A 87 8.19 7.33 -1.90
C VAL A 87 9.47 6.72 -1.31
N ASP A 88 10.55 7.49 -1.28
CA ASP A 88 11.81 7.03 -0.72
C ASP A 88 11.79 7.07 0.81
N GLN A 89 12.65 6.26 1.44
CA GLN A 89 12.70 6.06 2.89
C GLN A 89 11.31 5.79 3.48
N CYS A 90 10.59 4.84 2.87
CA CYS A 90 9.22 4.49 3.19
C CYS A 90 8.97 2.99 2.99
N GLY A 91 8.30 2.37 3.95
CA GLY A 91 7.86 0.99 3.93
C GLY A 91 6.48 0.84 3.27
N HIS A 92 5.64 0.01 3.86
CA HIS A 92 4.35 -0.38 3.32
C HIS A 92 3.26 0.69 3.43
N ALA A 93 3.42 1.70 4.29
CA ALA A 93 2.36 2.67 4.58
C ALA A 93 2.78 4.12 4.27
N PRO A 94 2.92 4.50 2.98
CA PRO A 94 3.33 5.86 2.60
C PRO A 94 2.48 6.98 3.19
N MET A 95 1.16 6.76 3.30
CA MET A 95 0.22 7.72 3.90
C MET A 95 0.47 7.97 5.39
N MET A 96 1.15 7.05 6.07
CA MET A 96 1.49 7.17 7.49
C MET A 96 2.94 7.63 7.69
N GLU A 97 3.87 7.14 6.87
CA GLU A 97 5.31 7.37 7.05
C GLU A 97 5.80 8.68 6.43
N ARG A 98 5.19 9.08 5.31
CA ARG A 98 5.55 10.26 4.53
C ARG A 98 4.28 10.98 4.05
N PRO A 99 3.40 11.42 4.98
CA PRO A 99 2.08 11.94 4.64
C PRO A 99 2.15 13.14 3.70
N GLU A 100 3.14 14.01 3.82
CA GLU A 100 3.31 15.17 2.93
C GLU A 100 3.61 14.73 1.49
N ILE A 101 4.50 13.75 1.31
CA ILE A 101 4.86 13.22 -0.02
C ILE A 101 3.68 12.46 -0.62
N PHE A 102 3.04 11.60 0.19
CA PHE A 102 1.85 10.86 -0.23
C PHE A 102 0.72 11.79 -0.66
N ASN A 103 0.40 12.80 0.16
CA ASN A 103 -0.65 13.77 -0.13
C ASN A 103 -0.32 14.61 -1.36
N GLY A 104 0.95 14.97 -1.58
CA GLY A 104 1.37 15.67 -2.80
C GLY A 104 1.11 14.86 -4.07
N TYR A 105 1.43 13.56 -4.07
CA TYR A 105 1.09 12.68 -5.19
C TYR A 105 -0.41 12.50 -5.36
N LEU A 106 -1.14 12.31 -4.26
CA LEU A 106 -2.59 12.16 -4.29
C LEU A 106 -3.28 13.42 -4.85
N GLU A 107 -2.91 14.60 -4.36
CA GLU A 107 -3.46 15.88 -4.81
C GLU A 107 -3.18 16.10 -6.30
N LYS A 108 -1.94 15.85 -6.75
CA LYS A 108 -1.58 15.93 -8.16
C LYS A 108 -2.43 15.00 -9.03
N PHE A 109 -2.66 13.76 -8.57
CA PHE A 109 -3.52 12.79 -9.25
C PHE A 109 -4.96 13.28 -9.33
N LEU A 110 -5.54 13.70 -8.18
CA LEU A 110 -6.91 14.19 -8.09
C LEU A 110 -7.14 15.42 -8.97
N ASN A 111 -6.24 16.41 -8.92
CA ASN A 111 -6.31 17.59 -9.77
C ASN A 111 -6.31 17.22 -11.26
N ARG A 112 -5.48 16.25 -11.68
CA ARG A 112 -5.45 15.79 -13.07
C ARG A 112 -6.75 15.12 -13.53
N ILE A 113 -7.47 14.42 -12.65
CA ILE A 113 -8.69 13.68 -13.03
C ILE A 113 -9.99 14.47 -12.78
N LEU A 114 -9.98 15.43 -11.84
CA LEU A 114 -11.16 16.23 -11.47
C LEU A 114 -11.21 17.59 -12.19
N LEU A 115 -10.07 18.15 -12.61
CA LEU A 115 -10.01 19.42 -13.35
C LEU A 115 -9.96 19.20 -14.87
N LYS A 116 -10.49 18.06 -15.35
CA LYS A 116 -10.71 17.78 -16.77
C LYS A 116 -12.10 18.24 -17.21
#